data_AF-A0A3B0AXA6-F1
#
_entry.id   AF-A0A3B0AXA6-F1
#
_cell.length_a   1.000
_cell.length_b   1.000
_cell.length_c   1.000
_cell.angle_alpha   90.00
_cell.angle_beta   90.00
_cell.angle_gamma   90.00
#
_symmetry.space_group_name_H-M   'P 1'
#
loop_
_entity.id
_entity.type
_entity.pdbx_description
1 polymer ?
#
loop_
_entity_poly.entity_id
_entity_poly.type
_entity_poly.pdbx_seq_one_letter_code
_entity_poly.pdbx_strand_id
1 'polypeptide(L)' 'MHCSEFRTALSARVDGEDLPPGMTGAALDAHLRGCGECCAWGERARRLRLLAARFDVA' A
#
# COMPACT_ATOMS: atom_id res chain seq x y z
N MET A 1 -15.24 -6.04 -1.73
CA MET A 1 -14.18 -5.05 -1.97
C MET A 1 -13.19 -5.64 -2.97
N HIS A 2 -12.89 -4.88 -4.01
CA HIS A 2 -12.01 -5.33 -5.09
C HIS A 2 -10.55 -5.06 -4.72
N CYS A 3 -9.61 -5.90 -5.19
CA CYS A 3 -8.18 -5.70 -4.93
C CYS A 3 -7.68 -4.29 -5.31
N SER A 4 -8.35 -3.62 -6.25
CA SER A 4 -8.06 -2.21 -6.61
C SER A 4 -8.22 -1.26 -5.42
N GLU A 5 -9.29 -1.37 -4.64
CA GLU A 5 -9.57 -0.50 -3.48
C GLU A 5 -8.49 -0.69 -2.41
N PHE A 6 -8.09 -1.94 -2.16
CA PHE A 6 -7.00 -2.25 -1.24
C PHE A 6 -5.64 -1.78 -1.75
N ARG A 7 -5.39 -1.81 -3.05
CA ARG A 7 -4.15 -1.26 -3.64
C ARG A 7 -4.09 0.26 -3.49
N THR A 8 -5.21 0.97 -3.63
CA THR A 8 -5.28 2.41 -3.36
C THR A 8 -4.95 2.70 -1.90
N ALA A 9 -5.59 2.02 -0.96
CA ALA A 9 -5.32 2.20 0.47
C ALA A 9 -3.90 1.81 0.87
N LEU A 10 -3.35 0.76 0.25
CA LEU A 10 -1.96 0.36 0.46
C LEU A 10 -0.97 1.36 -0.13
N SER A 11 -1.28 1.99 -1.26
CA SER A 11 -0.48 3.08 -1.83
C SER A 11 -0.41 4.24 -0.85
N ALA A 12 -1.57 4.74 -0.39
CA ALA A 12 -1.65 5.82 0.59
C ALA A 12 -0.78 5.51 1.82
N ARG A 13 -0.91 4.29 2.38
CA ARG A 13 -0.07 3.85 3.51
C ARG A 13 1.43 3.84 3.19
N VAL A 14 1.83 3.42 2.00
CA VAL A 14 3.25 3.41 1.57
C VAL A 14 3.81 4.82 1.45
N ASP A 15 2.99 5.76 0.99
CA ASP A 15 3.35 7.17 0.87
C ASP A 15 3.24 7.94 2.21
N GLY A 16 2.69 7.32 3.26
CA GLY A 16 2.50 7.92 4.58
C GLY A 16 1.23 8.77 4.70
N GLU A 17 0.31 8.62 3.75
CA GLU A 17 -0.97 9.31 3.69
C GLU A 17 -2.05 8.55 4.50
N ASP A 18 -3.14 9.27 4.81
CA ASP A 18 -4.31 8.69 5.45
C ASP A 18 -5.02 7.68 4.55
N LEU A 19 -5.64 6.67 5.17
CA LEU A 19 -6.40 5.68 4.42
C LEU A 19 -7.68 6.31 3.81
N PRO A 20 -8.12 5.85 2.63
CA PRO A 20 -9.37 6.31 2.03
C PRO A 20 -10.57 6.14 2.98
N PRO A 21 -11.58 7.01 2.91
CA PRO A 21 -12.79 6.89 3.71
C PRO A 21 -13.43 5.50 3.56
N GLY A 22 -13.81 4.91 4.69
CA GLY A 22 -14.40 3.55 4.72
C GLY A 22 -13.37 2.41 4.68
N MET A 23 -12.07 2.70 4.51
CA MET A 23 -11.01 1.69 4.66
C MET A 23 -10.34 1.81 6.02
N THR A 24 -10.36 0.73 6.80
CA THR A 24 -9.66 0.67 8.08
C THR A 24 -8.32 -0.05 7.93
N GLY A 25 -7.38 0.26 8.83
CA GLY A 25 -6.09 -0.41 8.85
C GLY A 25 -6.22 -1.92 9.02
N ALA A 26 -7.13 -2.36 9.90
CA ALA A 26 -7.41 -3.77 10.15
C ALA A 26 -7.99 -4.49 8.93
N ALA A 27 -8.89 -3.85 8.17
CA ALA A 27 -9.45 -4.42 6.94
C ALA A 27 -8.36 -4.59 5.87
N LEU A 28 -7.49 -3.59 5.71
CA LEU A 28 -6.34 -3.68 4.81
C LEU A 28 -5.38 -4.80 5.23
N ASP A 29 -5.06 -4.92 6.52
CA ASP A 29 -4.17 -5.98 7.02
C ASP A 29 -4.77 -7.37 6.84
N ALA A 30 -6.08 -7.53 7.06
CA ALA A 30 -6.78 -8.77 6.82
C ALA A 30 -6.72 -9.18 5.34
N HIS A 31 -6.90 -8.24 4.42
CA HIS A 31 -6.77 -8.50 2.99
C HIS A 31 -5.34 -8.92 2.61
N LEU A 32 -4.31 -8.27 3.15
CA LEU A 32 -2.91 -8.59 2.83
C LEU A 32 -2.48 -9.97 3.34
N ARG A 33 -3.10 -10.47 4.42
CA ARG A 33 -2.90 -11.86 4.86
C ARG A 33 -3.58 -12.88 3.93
N GLY A 34 -4.68 -12.50 3.27
CA GLY A 34 -5.46 -13.39 2.41
C GLY A 34 -5.13 -13.32 0.92
N CYS A 35 -4.48 -12.24 0.45
CA CYS A 35 -4.21 -12.01 -0.97
C CYS A 35 -2.70 -11.90 -1.25
N GLY A 36 -2.13 -12.99 -1.78
CA GLY A 36 -0.71 -13.04 -2.14
C GLY A 36 -0.30 -12.02 -3.21
N GLU A 37 -1.19 -11.72 -4.16
CA GLU A 37 -0.92 -10.71 -5.19
C GLU A 37 -0.78 -9.30 -4.61
N CYS A 38 -1.69 -8.91 -3.71
CA CYS A 38 -1.66 -7.60 -3.06
C CYS A 38 -0.51 -7.48 -2.06
N CYS A 39 -0.16 -8.57 -1.37
CA CYS A 39 1.05 -8.62 -0.55
C CYS A 39 2.32 -8.39 -1.40
N ALA A 40 2.48 -9.14 -2.48
CA ALA A 40 3.63 -9.00 -3.38
C ALA A 40 3.67 -7.62 -4.07
N TRP A 41 2.51 -7.06 -4.41
CA TRP A 41 2.40 -5.70 -4.93
C TRP A 41 2.85 -4.66 -3.89
N GLY A 42 2.41 -4.78 -2.64
CA GLY A 42 2.82 -3.89 -1.54
C GLY A 42 4.32 -3.86 -1.30
N GLU A 43 4.96 -5.03 -1.33
CA GLU A 43 6.42 -5.14 -1.22
C GLU A 43 7.15 -4.43 -2.37
N ARG A 44 6.62 -4.51 -3.60
CA ARG A 44 7.16 -3.76 -4.74
C ARG A 44 6.96 -2.25 -4.57
N ALA A 45 5.77 -1.82 -4.14
CA ALA A 45 5.47 -0.42 -3.90
C ALA A 45 6.40 0.20 -2.84
N ARG A 46 6.62 -0.50 -1.72
CA ARG A 46 7.57 -0.09 -0.68
C ARG A 46 8.99 0.04 -1.21
N ARG A 47 9.47 -0.95 -1.97
CA ARG A 47 10.80 -0.88 -2.59
C ARG A 47 10.92 0.29 -3.57
N LEU A 48 9.89 0.53 -4.37
CA LEU A 48 9.86 1.67 -5.28
C LEU A 48 9.94 3.00 -4.51
N ARG A 49 9.17 3.16 -3.43
CA ARG A 49 9.21 4.35 -2.57
C ARG A 49 10.61 4.61 -2.00
N LEU A 50 11.28 3.56 -1.51
CA LEU A 50 12.65 3.66 -1.00
C LEU A 50 13.66 4.04 -2.08
N LEU A 51 13.49 3.51 -3.31
CA LEU A 51 14.35 3.87 -4.43
C LEU A 51 14.10 5.33 -4.87
N ALA A 52 12.85 5.74 -5.00
CA ALA A 52 12.46 7.11 -5.35
C ALA A 52 13.02 8.13 -4.35
N ALA A 53 12.88 7.85 -3.05
CA ALA A 53 13.41 8.71 -1.98
C ALA A 53 14.94 8.92 -2.05
N ARG A 54 15.70 8.01 -2.67
CA ARG A 54 17.15 8.16 -2.87
C ARG A 54 17.49 9.09 -4.03
N PHE A 55 16.55 9.33 -4.94
CA PHE A 55 16.70 10.29 -6.03
C PHE A 55 16.17 11.67 -5.64
N ASP A 56 15.31 11.76 -4.62
CA ASP A 56 14.80 13.03 -4.05
C ASP A 56 15.83 13.77 -3.18
N VAL A 57 17.13 13.64 -3.48
CA VAL A 57 18.18 14.48 -2.86
C VAL A 57 18.13 15.87 -3.51
N ALA A 58 17.32 16.74 -2.91
CA ALA A 58 17.41 18.19 -3.05
C ALA A 58 18.20 18.78 -1.87
#